data_AF-A0A2J0Q839-F1
#
_entry.id   AF-A0A2J0Q839-F1
#
_cell.length_a   1.000
_cell.length_b   1.000
_cell.length_c   1.000
_cell.angle_alpha   90.00
_cell.angle_beta   90.00
_cell.angle_gamma   90.00
#
_symmetry.space_group_name_H-M   'P 1'
#
loop_
_entity.id
_entity.type
_entity.pdbx_description
1 polymer ?
#
loop_
_entity_poly.entity_id
_entity_poly.type
_entity_poly.pdbx_seq_one_letter_code
_entity_poly.pdbx_strand_id
1 'polypeptide(L)' 'MPRILFWTNDEDSNAQSVNLSKKADELLQNIAQRAQRRVVDILREVYELYEGEVNEENLFQYLTSGTSVN' A
#
# COMPACT_ATOMS: atom_id res chain seq x y z
N MET A 1 13.68 0.52 -8.88
CA MET A 1 12.62 0.33 -7.88
C MET A 1 11.63 1.47 -8.06
N PRO A 2 10.37 1.22 -8.42
CA PRO A 2 9.36 2.26 -8.47
C PRO A 2 9.23 2.95 -7.11
N ARG A 3 9.18 4.29 -7.12
CA ARG A 3 8.87 5.12 -5.96
C ARG A 3 7.45 5.62 -6.09
N ILE A 4 6.59 5.29 -5.13
CA ILE A 4 5.19 5.73 -5.11
C ILE A 4 5.03 6.80 -4.05
N LEU A 5 4.40 7.91 -4.42
CA LEU A 5 4.07 9.02 -3.52
C LEU A 5 2.59 8.95 -3.16
N PHE A 6 2.26 9.12 -1.89
CA PHE A 6 0.88 9.17 -1.41
C PHE A 6 0.76 10.12 -0.22
N TRP A 7 -0.45 10.65 -0.01
CA TRP A 7 -0.78 11.54 1.10
C TRP A 7 -1.48 10.75 2.19
N THR A 8 -1.05 10.94 3.43
CA THR A 8 -1.67 10.38 4.63
C THR A 8 -2.80 11.27 5.12
N ASN A 9 -3.73 10.67 5.88
CA ASN A 9 -4.81 11.40 6.54
C ASN A 9 -4.45 11.76 8.00
N ASP A 10 -3.15 11.79 8.33
CA ASP A 10 -2.68 12.24 9.64
C ASP A 10 -2.97 13.75 9.82
N GLU A 11 -2.92 14.23 11.06
CA GLU A 11 -3.23 15.63 11.40
C GLU A 11 -2.44 16.64 10.56
N ASP A 12 -1.23 16.26 10.14
CA ASP A 12 -0.32 17.08 9.34
C ASP A 12 -0.46 16.85 7.81
N SER A 13 -1.28 15.90 7.36
CA SER A 13 -1.44 15.51 5.95
C SER A 13 -0.09 15.36 5.24
N ASN A 14 0.77 14.51 5.79
CA ASN A 14 2.14 14.36 5.31
C ASN A 14 2.21 13.64 3.96
N ALA A 15 3.15 14.06 3.12
CA ALA A 15 3.51 13.31 1.91
C ALA A 15 4.46 12.16 2.28
N GLN A 16 4.02 10.93 2.03
CA GLN A 16 4.81 9.73 2.24
C GLN A 16 5.30 9.16 0.91
N SER A 17 6.41 8.41 0.97
CA SER A 17 6.93 7.74 -0.21
C SER A 17 7.48 6.36 0.13
N VAL A 18 7.13 5.37 -0.67
CA VAL A 18 7.65 4.00 -0.54
C VAL A 18 8.40 3.59 -1.81
N ASN A 19 9.52 2.90 -1.62
CA ASN A 19 10.23 2.21 -2.68
C ASN A 19 9.82 0.74 -2.67
N LEU A 20 9.23 0.26 -3.75
CA LEU A 20 8.81 -1.13 -3.88
C LEU A 20 9.75 -1.88 -4.84
N SER A 21 9.95 -3.17 -4.60
CA SER A 21 10.47 -4.05 -5.63
C SER A 21 9.47 -4.15 -6.77
N LYS A 22 9.96 -4.56 -7.95
CA LYS A 22 9.10 -4.79 -9.12
C LYS A 22 7.98 -5.80 -8.82
N LYS A 23 8.28 -6.84 -8.03
CA LYS A 23 7.31 -7.88 -7.65
C LYS A 23 6.21 -7.34 -6.74
N ALA A 24 6.57 -6.53 -5.75
CA ALA A 24 5.60 -5.92 -4.84
C ALA A 24 4.71 -4.91 -5.57
N ASP A 25 5.29 -4.09 -6.44
CA ASP A 25 4.53 -3.16 -7.30
C ASP A 25 3.56 -3.90 -8.23
N GLU A 26 4.01 -4.93 -8.95
CA GLU A 26 3.14 -5.74 -9.80
C GLU A 26 1.99 -6.38 -9.03
N LEU A 27 2.24 -6.91 -7.83
CA LEU A 27 1.19 -7.49 -6.99
C LEU A 27 0.19 -6.44 -6.54
N LEU A 28 0.68 -5.29 -6.06
CA LEU A 28 -0.13 -4.18 -5.60
C LEU A 28 -1.02 -3.64 -6.73
N GLN A 29 -0.47 -3.46 -7.94
CA GLN A 29 -1.23 -3.03 -9.11
C GLN A 29 -2.33 -4.03 -9.48
N ASN A 30 -2.02 -5.33 -9.47
CA ASN A 30 -3.00 -6.38 -9.77
C ASN A 30 -4.15 -6.41 -8.75
N ILE A 31 -3.83 -6.28 -7.46
CA ILE A 31 -4.85 -6.27 -6.39
C ILE A 31 -5.68 -5.00 -6.46
N ALA A 32 -5.04 -3.83 -6.64
CA ALA A 32 -5.72 -2.56 -6.83
C ALA A 32 -6.72 -2.62 -8.00
N GLN A 33 -6.29 -3.17 -9.15
CA GLN A 33 -7.14 -3.33 -10.32
C GLN A 33 -8.33 -4.27 -10.05
N ARG A 34 -8.09 -5.43 -9.41
CA ARG A 34 -9.16 -6.38 -9.08
C ARG A 34 -10.18 -5.79 -8.12
N ALA A 35 -9.71 -5.03 -7.13
CA ALA A 35 -10.56 -4.36 -6.15
C ALA A 35 -11.21 -3.07 -6.69
N GLN A 36 -10.88 -2.62 -7.90
CA GLN A 36 -11.25 -1.30 -8.45
C GLN A 36 -10.85 -0.13 -7.53
N ARG A 37 -9.72 -0.28 -6.83
CA ARG A 37 -9.16 0.70 -5.89
C ARG A 37 -7.92 1.34 -6.46
N ARG A 38 -7.58 2.55 -6.01
CA ARG A 38 -6.30 3.16 -6.35
C ARG A 38 -5.21 2.56 -5.47
N VAL A 39 -4.02 2.42 -6.05
CA VAL A 39 -2.82 1.95 -5.34
C VAL A 39 -2.55 2.79 -4.08
N VAL A 40 -2.71 4.11 -4.18
CA VAL A 40 -2.48 5.03 -3.05
C VAL A 40 -3.47 4.84 -1.89
N ASP A 41 -4.69 4.38 -2.17
CA ASP A 41 -5.69 4.12 -1.12
C ASP A 41 -5.31 2.87 -0.34
N ILE A 42 -4.77 1.85 -1.01
CA ILE A 42 -4.22 0.65 -0.36
C ILE A 42 -2.99 0.98 0.47
N LEU A 43 -2.06 1.77 -0.09
CA LEU A 43 -0.85 2.19 0.65
C LEU A 43 -1.19 3.00 1.90
N ARG A 44 -2.26 3.81 1.86
CA ARG A 44 -2.74 4.53 3.03
C ARG A 44 -3.28 3.58 4.10
N GLU A 45 -4.04 2.56 3.72
CA GLU A 45 -4.54 1.58 4.69
C GLU A 45 -3.40 0.76 5.30
N VAL A 46 -2.37 0.42 4.54
CA VAL A 46 -1.13 -0.19 5.08
C VAL A 46 -0.46 0.78 6.06
N TYR A 47 -0.32 2.05 5.69
CA TYR A 47 0.24 3.07 6.58
C TYR A 47 -0.53 3.18 7.90
N GLU A 48 -1.87 3.20 7.84
CA GLU A 48 -2.74 3.29 9.02
C GLU A 48 -2.71 2.00 9.87
N LEU A 49 -2.66 0.82 9.23
CA LEU A 49 -2.64 -0.47 9.91
C LEU A 49 -1.33 -0.74 10.65
N TYR A 50 -0.21 -0.24 10.11
CA TYR A 50 1.14 -0.47 10.63
C TYR A 50 1.76 0.80 11.24
N GLU A 51 0.94 1.67 11.81
CA GLU A 51 1.37 2.84 12.61
C GLU A 51 2.42 3.73 11.90
N GLY A 52 2.28 3.88 10.58
CA GLY A 52 3.13 4.71 9.73
C GLY A 52 4.25 3.98 9.01
N GLU A 53 4.38 2.66 9.17
CA GLU A 53 5.42 1.88 8.51
C GLU A 53 4.92 1.19 7.23
N VAL A 54 5.30 1.75 6.07
CA VAL A 54 5.03 1.14 4.76
C VAL A 54 6.31 0.57 4.17
N ASN A 55 6.52 -0.73 4.41
CA ASN A 55 7.59 -1.53 3.84
C ASN A 55 7.02 -2.72 3.04
N GLU A 56 7.88 -3.49 2.36
CA GLU A 56 7.40 -4.64 1.57
C GLU A 56 6.75 -5.72 2.42
N GLU A 57 7.25 -5.98 3.63
CA GLU A 57 6.72 -7.01 4.52
C GLU A 57 5.27 -6.69 4.93
N ASN A 58 5.03 -5.49 5.44
CA ASN A 58 3.71 -5.00 5.84
C ASN A 58 2.75 -4.97 4.65
N LEU A 59 3.24 -4.55 3.47
CA LEU A 59 2.46 -4.58 2.24
C LEU A 59 2.08 -6.02 1.85
N PHE A 60 3.01 -6.98 1.87
CA PHE A 60 2.69 -8.37 1.56
C PHE A 60 1.72 -8.97 2.57
N GLN A 61 1.91 -8.72 3.87
CA GLN A 61 1.00 -9.18 4.91
C GLN A 61 -0.41 -8.63 4.69
N TYR A 62 -0.56 -7.33 4.42
CA TYR A 62 -1.86 -6.72 4.11
C TYR A 62 -2.50 -7.34 2.86
N LEU A 63 -1.74 -7.42 1.76
CA LEU A 63 -2.26 -7.89 0.48
C LEU A 63 -2.67 -9.36 0.51
N THR A 64 -1.98 -10.19 1.31
CA THR A 64 -2.25 -11.64 1.45
C THR A 64 -3.28 -11.96 2.54
N SER A 65 -3.36 -11.17 3.61
CA SER A 65 -4.41 -11.30 4.64
C SER A 65 -5.78 -10.85 4.10
N GLY A 66 -5.81 -9.80 3.27
CA GLY A 66 -7.01 -9.30 2.61
C GLY A 66 -7.52 -10.19 1.47
N THR A 67 -6.70 -11.10 0.91
CA THR A 67 -7.17 -12.03 -0.13
C THR A 67 -8.03 -13.17 0.41
N SER A 68 -8.22 -13.26 1.73
CA SER A 68 -8.97 -14.34 2.37
C SER A 68 -10.47 -14.05 2.53
N VAL A 69 -10.97 -12.87 2.15
CA VAL A 69 -12.39 -12.54 2.30
C VAL A 69 -12.96 -11.88 1.03
N ASN A 70 -13.67 -12.71 0.26
CA ASN A 70 -14.69 -12.42 -0.78
C ASN A 70 -14.28 -11.68 -2.06
#